data_AF-A0A2G9T9V9-F1
#
_entry.id   AF-A0A2G9T9V9-F1
#
_cell.length_a   1.000
_cell.length_b   1.000
_cell.length_c   1.000
_cell.angle_alpha   90.00
_cell.angle_beta   90.00
_cell.angle_gamma   90.00
#
_symmetry.space_group_name_H-M   'P 1'
#
loop_
_entity.id
_entity.type
_entity.pdbx_description
1 polymer ?
#
loop_
_entity_poly.entity_id
_entity_poly.type
_entity_poly.pdbx_seq_one_letter_code
_entity_poly.pdbx_strand_id
1 'polypeptide(L)'
;GFMWDIAPEFHAAVVFAEHRFYGKTQPYGATSYNTTDHLGYLSSEQALADFVLLIDHLTQKRLTGAENSSVIAFGGSYGGMLAAWIRIKYPHKVAGAIAASAPVFWFVDSHVPEDIYAK
;
A
#
# COMPACT_ATOMS: atom_id res chain seq x y z
N GLY A 1 -7.66 -10.56 -14.25
CA GLY A 1 -6.63 -10.62 -13.19
C GLY A 1 -7.26 -10.16 -11.91
N PHE A 2 -7.09 -10.90 -10.80
CA PHE A 2 -8.03 -10.94 -9.66
C PHE A 2 -8.78 -9.64 -9.32
N MET A 3 -8.09 -8.51 -9.09
CA MET A 3 -8.75 -7.22 -8.79
C MET A 3 -9.72 -6.75 -9.87
N TRP A 4 -9.37 -6.89 -11.14
CA TRP A 4 -10.24 -6.54 -12.28
C TRP A 4 -11.41 -7.51 -12.43
N ASP A 5 -11.25 -8.76 -12.03
CA ASP A 5 -12.27 -9.80 -12.18
C ASP A 5 -13.38 -9.62 -11.15
N ILE A 6 -13.05 -9.21 -9.92
CA ILE A 6 -14.02 -9.00 -8.84
C ILE A 6 -14.59 -7.58 -8.77
N ALA A 7 -13.87 -6.57 -9.27
CA ALA A 7 -14.30 -5.18 -9.17
C ALA A 7 -15.73 -4.91 -9.71
N PRO A 8 -16.17 -5.52 -10.82
CA PRO A 8 -17.55 -5.34 -11.31
C PRO A 8 -18.63 -5.82 -10.33
N GLU A 9 -18.38 -6.90 -9.58
CA GLU A 9 -19.32 -7.44 -8.58
C GLU A 9 -19.55 -6.48 -7.43
N PHE A 10 -18.50 -5.74 -7.03
CA PHE A 10 -18.56 -4.73 -5.97
C PHE A 10 -18.83 -3.32 -6.47
N HIS A 11 -19.02 -3.14 -7.79
CA HIS A 11 -19.09 -1.83 -8.43
C HIS A 11 -17.93 -0.90 -8.02
N ALA A 12 -16.73 -1.48 -7.88
CA ALA A 12 -15.57 -0.80 -7.30
C ALA A 12 -14.70 -0.11 -8.36
N ALA A 13 -14.14 1.04 -8.00
CA ALA A 13 -13.02 1.61 -8.75
C ALA A 13 -11.72 0.86 -8.43
N VAL A 14 -10.88 0.65 -9.44
CA VAL A 14 -9.56 0.00 -9.29
C VAL A 14 -8.47 1.05 -9.41
N VAL A 15 -7.61 1.13 -8.40
CA VAL A 15 -6.52 2.11 -8.33
C VAL A 15 -5.20 1.39 -8.02
N PHE A 16 -4.19 1.65 -8.85
CA PHE A 16 -2.82 1.22 -8.59
C PHE A 16 -1.98 2.45 -8.23
N ALA A 17 -1.56 2.53 -6.98
CA ALA A 17 -0.69 3.59 -6.49
C ALA A 17 0.77 3.15 -6.61
N GLU A 18 1.58 3.93 -7.34
CA GLU A 18 3.01 3.67 -7.46
C GLU A 18 3.73 4.10 -6.17
N HIS A 19 4.63 3.26 -5.68
CA HIS A 19 5.38 3.53 -4.45
C HIS A 19 6.42 4.63 -4.70
N ARG A 20 6.59 5.55 -3.73
CA ARG A 20 7.66 6.56 -3.80
C ARG A 20 9.03 5.94 -4.08
N PHE A 21 9.82 6.62 -4.89
CA PHE A 21 11.12 6.19 -5.45
C PHE A 21 11.05 5.10 -6.52
N TYR A 22 9.90 4.47 -6.81
CA TYR A 22 9.79 3.47 -7.86
C TYR A 22 9.15 4.05 -9.12
N GLY A 23 9.54 3.50 -10.29
CA GLY A 23 9.00 3.91 -11.57
C GLY A 23 9.16 5.40 -11.83
N LYS A 24 8.05 6.08 -12.09
CA LYS A 24 8.00 7.52 -12.38
C LYS A 24 7.83 8.37 -11.12
N THR A 25 7.51 7.76 -9.98
CA THR A 25 7.25 8.44 -8.72
C THR A 25 8.56 8.73 -7.99
N GLN A 26 9.25 9.78 -8.43
CA GLN A 26 10.58 10.15 -7.93
C GLN A 26 10.52 11.49 -7.17
N PRO A 27 10.64 11.51 -5.82
CA PRO A 27 10.51 12.74 -5.03
C PRO A 27 11.51 13.85 -5.41
N TYR A 28 12.69 13.48 -5.89
CA TYR A 28 13.72 14.40 -6.37
C TYR A 28 14.05 14.18 -7.86
N GLY A 29 13.12 13.59 -8.62
CA GLY A 29 13.36 13.25 -10.02
C GLY A 29 14.59 12.35 -10.20
N ALA A 30 15.44 12.67 -11.18
CA ALA A 30 16.63 11.89 -11.51
C ALA A 30 17.68 11.80 -10.38
N THR A 31 17.60 12.68 -9.37
CA THR A 31 18.59 12.73 -8.28
C THR A 31 18.11 12.04 -7.01
N SER A 32 16.97 11.34 -7.04
CA SER A 32 16.35 10.68 -5.87
C SER A 32 17.28 9.67 -5.18
N TYR A 33 18.27 9.13 -5.89
CA TYR A 33 19.22 8.13 -5.39
C TYR A 33 20.64 8.68 -5.16
N ASN A 34 20.87 9.98 -5.37
CA ASN A 34 22.23 10.54 -5.39
C ASN A 34 22.86 10.66 -4.00
N THR A 35 22.06 10.87 -2.95
CA THR A 35 22.54 11.10 -1.58
C THR A 35 21.72 10.31 -0.57
N THR A 36 22.32 10.02 0.58
CA THR A 36 21.61 9.42 1.73
C THR A 36 20.49 10.32 2.23
N ASP A 37 20.63 11.64 2.12
CA ASP A 37 19.61 12.60 2.54
C ASP A 37 18.36 12.52 1.65
N HIS A 38 18.53 12.36 0.33
CA HIS A 38 17.41 12.13 -0.57
C HIS A 38 16.73 10.78 -0.29
N LEU A 39 17.53 9.74 -0.02
CA LEU A 39 17.04 8.41 0.35
C LEU A 39 16.38 8.37 1.75
N GLY A 40 16.60 9.38 2.59
CA GLY A 40 16.00 9.46 3.92
C GLY A 40 14.47 9.43 3.91
N TYR A 41 13.83 9.72 2.78
CA TYR A 41 12.37 9.66 2.60
C TYR A 41 11.87 8.35 1.99
N LEU A 42 12.76 7.40 1.68
CA LEU A 42 12.42 6.06 1.21
C LEU A 42 12.17 5.14 2.40
N SER A 43 10.98 5.24 3.00
CA SER A 43 10.52 4.33 4.05
C SER A 43 9.10 3.84 3.81
N SER A 44 8.74 2.74 4.45
CA SER A 44 7.38 2.20 4.42
C SER A 44 6.37 3.16 5.05
N GLU A 45 6.67 3.80 6.18
CA GLU A 45 5.79 4.75 6.87
C GLU A 45 5.40 5.90 5.95
N GLN A 46 6.40 6.41 5.24
CA GLN A 46 6.27 7.47 4.27
C GLN A 46 5.42 7.04 3.06
N ALA A 47 5.64 5.83 2.52
CA ALA A 47 4.79 5.28 1.46
C ALA A 47 3.33 5.05 1.91
N LEU A 48 3.12 4.60 3.15
CA LEU A 48 1.78 4.46 3.72
C LEU A 48 1.07 5.82 3.83
N ALA A 49 1.79 6.86 4.25
CA ALA A 49 1.25 8.22 4.31
C ALA A 49 0.86 8.74 2.91
N ASP A 50 1.65 8.46 1.87
CA ASP A 50 1.30 8.82 0.48
C ASP A 50 -0.02 8.17 0.06
N PHE A 51 -0.19 6.87 0.36
CA PHE A 51 -1.40 6.14 0.01
C PHE A 51 -2.63 6.69 0.74
N VAL A 52 -2.49 7.09 2.00
CA VAL A 52 -3.59 7.74 2.75
C VAL A 52 -3.97 9.09 2.14
N LEU A 53 -2.98 9.92 1.80
CA LEU A 53 -3.24 11.21 1.14
C LEU A 53 -3.85 11.02 -0.25
N LEU A 54 -3.42 10.00 -0.99
CA LEU A 54 -3.99 9.64 -2.27
C LEU A 54 -5.44 9.17 -2.13
N ILE A 55 -5.75 8.32 -1.14
CA ILE A 55 -7.13 7.91 -0.85
C ILE A 55 -8.00 9.13 -0.61
N ASP A 56 -7.56 10.05 0.25
CA ASP A 56 -8.32 11.28 0.55
C ASP A 56 -8.51 12.16 -0.69
N HIS A 57 -7.45 12.32 -1.50
CA HIS A 57 -7.58 13.04 -2.76
C HIS A 57 -8.59 12.38 -3.71
N LEU A 58 -8.55 11.05 -3.82
CA LEU A 58 -9.43 10.32 -4.72
C LEU A 58 -10.89 10.39 -4.27
N THR A 59 -11.16 10.07 -3.02
CA THR A 59 -12.53 10.00 -2.49
C THR A 59 -13.18 11.36 -2.32
N GLN A 60 -12.40 12.41 -2.00
CA GLN A 60 -12.96 13.74 -1.72
C GLN A 60 -12.93 14.68 -2.93
N LYS A 61 -12.05 14.45 -3.92
CA LYS A 61 -11.80 15.43 -5.00
C LYS A 61 -11.87 14.87 -6.41
N ARG A 62 -11.53 13.59 -6.63
CA ARG A 62 -11.35 13.05 -7.99
C ARG A 62 -12.48 12.17 -8.46
N LEU A 63 -13.00 11.31 -7.59
CA LEU A 63 -14.01 10.30 -7.89
C LEU A 63 -15.36 10.74 -7.32
N THR A 64 -16.25 11.21 -8.19
CA THR A 64 -17.61 11.64 -7.81
C THR A 64 -18.38 10.49 -7.17
N GLY A 65 -18.97 10.71 -5.99
CA GLY A 65 -19.76 9.70 -5.28
C GLY A 65 -18.93 8.73 -4.43
N ALA A 66 -17.61 8.92 -4.37
CA ALA A 66 -16.71 8.06 -3.60
C ALA A 66 -16.51 8.52 -2.14
N GLU A 67 -17.13 9.60 -1.71
CA GLU A 67 -16.89 10.24 -0.40
C GLU A 67 -17.17 9.30 0.77
N ASN A 68 -18.15 8.39 0.62
CA ASN A 68 -18.54 7.38 1.60
C ASN A 68 -18.15 5.95 1.19
N SER A 69 -17.31 5.79 0.16
CA SER A 69 -16.91 4.46 -0.31
C SER A 69 -15.92 3.80 0.64
N SER A 70 -16.09 2.49 0.84
CA SER A 70 -15.11 1.67 1.56
C SER A 70 -13.88 1.41 0.69
N VAL A 71 -12.69 1.53 1.28
CA VAL A 71 -11.41 1.24 0.60
C VAL A 71 -10.85 -0.09 1.08
N ILE A 72 -10.55 -1.00 0.15
CA ILE A 72 -9.87 -2.27 0.43
C ILE A 72 -8.47 -2.21 -0.18
N ALA A 73 -7.44 -2.45 0.63
CA ALA A 73 -6.06 -2.48 0.16
C ALA A 73 -5.71 -3.86 -0.41
N PHE A 74 -5.01 -3.88 -1.54
CA PHE A 74 -4.49 -5.10 -2.15
C PHE A 74 -2.98 -5.00 -2.30
N GLY A 75 -2.28 -6.11 -2.08
CA GLY A 75 -0.86 -6.17 -2.38
C GLY A 75 -0.29 -7.58 -2.31
N GLY A 76 0.78 -7.81 -3.08
CA GLY A 76 1.55 -9.05 -3.08
C GLY A 76 2.97 -8.84 -2.58
N SER A 77 3.57 -9.83 -1.91
CA SER A 77 4.96 -9.74 -1.39
C SER A 77 5.12 -8.50 -0.48
N TYR A 78 6.13 -7.65 -0.68
CA TYR A 78 6.27 -6.38 0.02
C TYR A 78 5.02 -5.48 -0.09
N GLY A 79 4.37 -5.45 -1.26
CA GLY A 79 3.10 -4.75 -1.42
C GLY A 79 2.00 -5.32 -0.51
N GLY A 80 2.04 -6.63 -0.24
CA GLY A 80 1.15 -7.28 0.72
C GLY A 80 1.46 -6.89 2.16
N MET A 81 2.73 -6.71 2.51
CA MET A 81 3.12 -6.15 3.82
C MET A 81 2.57 -4.73 3.98
N LEU A 82 2.70 -3.89 2.95
CA LEU A 82 2.11 -2.55 2.92
C LEU A 82 0.56 -2.57 3.04
N ALA A 83 -0.11 -3.50 2.34
CA ALA A 83 -1.56 -3.66 2.45
C ALA A 83 -2.00 -4.04 3.88
N ALA A 84 -1.27 -4.96 4.54
CA ALA A 84 -1.53 -5.30 5.93
C ALA A 84 -1.28 -4.09 6.86
N TRP A 85 -0.15 -3.41 6.70
CA TRP A 85 0.24 -2.31 7.58
C TRP A 85 -0.63 -1.06 7.43
N ILE A 86 -1.07 -0.71 6.21
CA ILE A 86 -1.98 0.43 6.04
C ILE A 86 -3.32 0.19 6.74
N ARG A 87 -3.84 -1.05 6.69
CA ARG A 87 -5.05 -1.43 7.43
C ARG A 87 -4.85 -1.35 8.94
N ILE A 88 -3.69 -1.78 9.46
CA ILE A 88 -3.38 -1.72 10.89
C ILE A 88 -3.21 -0.27 11.37
N LYS A 89 -2.48 0.56 10.62
CA LYS A 89 -2.11 1.92 11.03
C LYS A 89 -3.20 2.96 10.72
N TYR A 90 -3.97 2.76 9.65
CA TYR A 90 -5.00 3.68 9.20
C TYR A 90 -6.36 2.96 9.02
N PRO A 91 -6.90 2.31 10.07
CA PRO A 91 -8.17 1.58 9.97
C PRO A 91 -9.37 2.50 9.66
N HIS A 92 -9.24 3.80 9.92
CA HIS A 92 -10.22 4.84 9.59
C HIS A 92 -10.18 5.28 8.12
N LYS A 93 -9.19 4.83 7.33
CA LYS A 93 -9.07 5.09 5.88
C LYS A 93 -9.24 3.84 5.04
N VAL A 94 -8.78 2.68 5.54
CA VAL A 94 -8.81 1.41 4.82
C VAL A 94 -9.65 0.42 5.61
N ALA A 95 -10.77 -0.03 5.05
CA ALA A 95 -11.76 -0.92 5.66
C ALA A 95 -11.34 -2.39 5.73
N GLY A 96 -10.38 -2.81 4.90
CA GLY A 96 -9.87 -4.17 4.87
C GLY A 96 -8.63 -4.28 3.98
N ALA A 97 -7.94 -5.42 4.05
CA ALA A 97 -6.75 -5.66 3.22
C ALA A 97 -6.64 -7.12 2.80
N ILE A 98 -6.20 -7.34 1.56
CA ILE A 98 -5.77 -8.64 1.02
C ILE A 98 -4.25 -8.57 0.85
N ALA A 99 -3.55 -9.17 1.82
CA ALA A 99 -2.10 -9.23 1.89
C ALA A 99 -1.58 -10.58 1.34
N ALA A 100 -1.52 -10.69 0.01
CA ALA A 100 -1.18 -11.94 -0.67
C ALA A 100 0.32 -12.26 -0.53
N SER A 101 0.64 -13.43 0.02
CA SER A 101 2.03 -13.90 0.20
C SER A 101 2.95 -12.85 0.86
N ALA A 102 2.45 -12.19 1.90
CA ALA A 102 3.15 -11.12 2.60
C ALA A 102 3.98 -11.68 3.77
N PRO A 103 5.32 -11.63 3.72
CA PRO A 103 6.18 -12.19 4.76
C PRO A 103 6.30 -11.22 5.97
N VAL A 104 5.18 -10.87 6.60
CA VAL A 104 5.10 -9.89 7.71
C VAL A 104 5.83 -10.31 9.00
N PHE A 105 6.34 -11.54 9.09
CA PHE A 105 7.10 -12.05 10.23
C PHE A 105 8.57 -12.32 9.88
N TRP A 106 8.99 -12.10 8.64
CA TRP A 106 10.35 -12.38 8.18
C TRP A 106 11.30 -11.21 8.50
N PHE A 107 11.48 -10.98 9.80
CA PHE A 107 12.40 -10.00 10.36
C PHE A 107 13.42 -10.70 11.24
N VAL A 108 14.64 -10.14 11.30
CA VAL A 108 15.68 -10.60 12.24
C VAL A 108 15.15 -10.42 13.66
N ASP A 109 15.38 -11.40 14.53
CA ASP A 109 14.97 -11.41 15.93
C ASP A 109 13.45 -11.29 16.17
N SER A 110 12.61 -11.70 15.19
CA SER A 110 11.14 -11.64 15.35
C SER A 110 10.57 -12.62 16.38
N HIS A 111 11.38 -13.60 16.84
CA HIS A 111 10.98 -14.73 17.68
C HIS A 111 9.80 -15.55 17.11
N VAL A 112 9.48 -15.39 15.83
CA VAL A 112 8.45 -16.16 15.14
C VAL A 112 9.07 -17.46 14.61
N PRO A 113 8.41 -18.63 14.76
CA PRO A 113 8.91 -19.88 14.21
C PRO A 113 9.18 -19.81 12.70
N GLU A 114 10.27 -20.41 12.24
CA GLU A 114 10.67 -20.38 10.82
C GLU A 114 9.63 -21.02 9.89
N ASP A 115 8.86 -21.97 10.40
CA ASP A 115 7.83 -22.72 9.65
C ASP A 115 6.45 -22.04 9.67
N ILE A 116 6.35 -20.79 10.13
CA ILE A 116 5.05 -20.11 10.31
C ILE A 116 4.22 -20.01 9.03
N TYR A 117 4.87 -20.02 7.86
CA TYR A 117 4.21 -19.96 6.54
C TYR A 117 4.05 -21.33 5.85
N ALA A 118 4.52 -22.42 6.47
CA ALA A 118 4.51 -23.76 5.89
C ALA A 118 3.27 -24.60 6.27
N LYS A 119 2.34 -24.02 7.03
CA LYS A 119 1.08 -24.65 7.49
C LYS A 119 -0.10 -24.15 6.69
#